data_AF-A0A5J4W3S1-F1
#
_entry.id   AF-A0A5J4W3S1-F1
#
_cell.length_a   1.000
_cell.length_b   1.000
_cell.length_c   1.000
_cell.angle_alpha   90.00
_cell.angle_beta   90.00
_cell.angle_gamma   90.00
#
_symmetry.space_group_name_H-M   'P 1'
#
loop_
_entity.id
_entity.type
_entity.pdbx_description
1 polymer ?
#
loop_
_entity_poly.entity_id
_entity_poly.type
_entity_poly.pdbx_seq_one_letter_code
_entity_poly.pdbx_strand_id
1 'polypeptide(L)'
;MENSQQLLPLLLNQHGMRFNFNDFDDKYLLNNGAQGVISRVRLKSNQQFYIWKRVAYNTNEQQKSADREVDNLIRVQHKYIVKFEGSFVHNQWCYIVMEYCEGGNLRQFIDQLRYKPIKERKNQGINILYQMACALMHFHSLGIVHRDLKPENIFLDKNGNIKTGDFGLSKNLENQSNVSRAGTDTYQPAEAHLLGRMTEKSDIWALGVITTEIITGNSQ
;
A
#
# COMPACT_ATOMS: atom_id res chain seq x y z
N MET A 1 10.50 34.66 19.61
CA MET A 1 9.33 33.83 19.25
C MET A 1 9.85 32.67 18.44
N GLU A 2 10.27 31.62 19.14
CA GLU A 2 10.75 30.37 18.55
C GLU A 2 9.55 29.63 17.98
N ASN A 3 9.53 29.45 16.65
CA ASN A 3 8.61 28.52 16.03
C ASN A 3 9.03 27.10 16.44
N SER A 4 8.35 26.57 17.44
CA SER A 4 8.35 25.16 17.78
C SER A 4 7.91 24.35 16.56
N GLN A 5 8.86 23.90 15.76
CA GLN A 5 8.67 22.78 14.84
C GLN A 5 8.23 21.60 15.70
N GLN A 6 6.93 21.29 15.71
CA GLN A 6 6.46 19.97 16.13
C GLN A 6 7.08 18.98 15.15
N LEU A 7 8.19 18.39 15.56
CA LEU A 7 8.84 17.29 14.88
C LEU A 7 7.85 16.13 14.91
N LEU A 8 7.53 15.60 13.73
CA LEU A 8 6.90 14.28 13.55
C LEU A 8 7.58 13.26 14.48
N PRO A 9 6.93 12.14 14.84
CA PRO A 9 7.64 10.99 15.38
C PRO A 9 8.65 10.52 14.30
N LEU A 10 9.86 11.09 14.37
CA LEU A 10 10.97 10.88 13.47
C LEU A 10 11.52 9.49 13.75
N LEU A 11 11.19 8.52 12.90
CA LEU A 11 11.82 7.22 12.98
C LEU A 11 13.12 7.21 12.17
N LEU A 12 14.11 6.67 12.86
CA LEU A 12 15.47 6.50 12.43
C LEU A 12 15.55 5.26 11.54
N ASN A 13 16.46 5.26 10.56
CA ASN A 13 16.77 4.06 9.77
C ASN A 13 17.30 2.93 10.67
N GLN A 14 17.56 1.76 10.09
CA GLN A 14 18.12 0.57 10.76
C GLN A 14 19.42 0.80 11.59
N HIS A 15 20.03 1.98 11.50
CA HIS A 15 21.21 2.40 12.26
C HIS A 15 20.98 3.61 13.17
N GLY A 16 19.74 4.05 13.38
CA GLY A 16 19.49 5.21 14.23
C GLY A 16 19.72 6.56 13.53
N MET A 17 19.70 6.65 12.19
CA MET A 17 19.88 7.91 11.45
C MET A 17 18.65 8.32 10.61
N ARG A 18 18.37 9.64 10.57
CA ARG A 18 17.24 10.23 9.83
C ARG A 18 17.46 10.14 8.31
N PHE A 19 16.44 9.75 7.55
CA PHE A 19 16.46 9.93 6.10
C PHE A 19 16.39 11.42 5.74
N ASN A 20 17.17 11.82 4.76
CA ASN A 20 17.12 13.13 4.12
C ASN A 20 17.01 12.99 2.60
N PHE A 21 16.53 14.06 1.95
CA PHE A 21 16.38 14.08 0.48
C PHE A 21 17.68 13.73 -0.26
N ASN A 22 18.81 14.20 0.23
CA ASN A 22 20.12 14.00 -0.39
C ASN A 22 20.73 12.60 -0.17
N ASP A 23 20.12 11.77 0.67
CA ASP A 23 20.60 10.40 0.93
C ASP A 23 20.28 9.46 -0.23
N PHE A 24 19.42 9.89 -1.15
CA PHE A 24 18.91 9.08 -2.25
C PHE A 24 19.39 9.59 -3.62
N ASP A 25 19.51 8.68 -4.57
CA ASP A 25 19.76 8.94 -5.99
C ASP A 25 18.88 8.05 -6.89
N ASP A 26 19.18 8.01 -8.19
CA ASP A 26 18.45 7.23 -9.22
C ASP A 26 16.92 7.36 -9.12
N LYS A 27 16.45 8.61 -9.14
CA LYS A 27 15.01 8.88 -9.02
C LYS A 27 14.31 8.61 -10.35
N TYR A 28 13.46 7.59 -10.34
CA TYR A 28 12.61 7.22 -11.48
C TYR A 28 11.14 7.41 -11.12
N LEU A 29 10.42 8.23 -11.90
CA LEU A 29 8.98 8.46 -11.71
C LEU A 29 8.19 7.21 -12.15
N LEU A 30 7.44 6.60 -11.22
CA LEU A 30 6.60 5.43 -11.51
C LEU A 30 5.15 5.84 -11.79
N ASN A 31 4.62 6.78 -11.01
CA ASN A 31 3.23 7.21 -11.13
C ASN A 31 3.08 8.66 -10.66
N ASN A 32 2.14 9.36 -11.29
CA ASN A 32 1.65 10.67 -10.88
C ASN A 32 0.11 10.62 -10.89
N GLY A 33 -0.50 10.38 -9.72
CA GLY A 33 -1.94 10.15 -9.62
C GLY A 33 -2.55 10.77 -8.36
N ALA A 34 -3.83 10.47 -8.12
CA ALA A 34 -4.62 11.03 -7.02
C ALA A 34 -4.03 10.74 -5.62
N GLN A 35 -3.21 9.69 -5.49
CA GLN A 35 -2.54 9.31 -4.25
C GLN A 35 -1.19 10.02 -4.04
N GLY A 36 -0.82 10.94 -4.93
CA GLY A 36 0.46 11.63 -4.90
C GLY A 36 1.44 11.12 -5.96
N VAL A 37 2.69 11.58 -5.83
CA VAL A 37 3.75 11.25 -6.80
C VAL A 37 4.58 10.09 -6.26
N ILE A 38 4.62 8.99 -6.99
CA ILE A 38 5.35 7.78 -6.63
C ILE A 38 6.63 7.70 -7.47
N SER A 39 7.78 7.57 -6.82
CA SER A 39 9.07 7.41 -7.47
C SER A 39 9.84 6.24 -6.88
N ARG A 40 10.51 5.45 -7.72
CA ARG A 40 11.59 4.57 -7.27
C ARG A 40 12.81 5.45 -7.00
N VAL A 41 13.53 5.17 -5.93
CA VAL A 41 14.79 5.82 -5.57
C VAL A 41 15.76 4.79 -5.04
N ARG A 42 17.04 5.10 -5.03
CA ARG A 42 18.08 4.26 -4.44
C ARG A 42 18.75 4.97 -3.28
N LEU A 43 18.87 4.31 -2.13
CA LEU A 43 19.56 4.87 -0.97
C LEU A 43 21.08 4.69 -1.16
N LYS A 44 21.84 5.78 -1.06
CA LYS A 44 23.29 5.78 -1.33
C LYS A 44 24.09 4.89 -0.38
N SER A 45 23.68 4.80 0.88
CA SER A 45 24.43 4.09 1.92
C SER A 45 24.43 2.57 1.75
N ASN A 46 23.35 1.98 1.23
CA ASN A 46 23.21 0.53 1.06
C ASN A 46 22.96 0.09 -0.39
N GLN A 47 22.86 1.06 -1.32
CA GLN A 47 22.59 0.83 -2.74
C GLN A 47 21.26 0.10 -3.03
N GLN A 48 20.34 0.03 -2.06
CA GLN A 48 19.05 -0.64 -2.22
C GLN A 48 17.99 0.34 -2.76
N PHE A 49 17.05 -0.21 -3.52
CA PHE A 49 15.90 0.54 -4.01
C PHE A 49 14.80 0.65 -2.96
N TYR A 50 14.12 1.80 -2.99
CA TYR A 50 12.97 2.13 -2.16
C TYR A 50 11.92 2.84 -3.01
N ILE A 51 10.70 2.94 -2.47
CA ILE A 51 9.64 3.77 -3.03
C ILE A 51 9.52 5.04 -2.20
N TRP A 52 9.51 6.17 -2.89
CA TRP A 52 9.07 7.45 -2.37
C TRP A 52 7.64 7.73 -2.80
N LYS A 53 6.75 7.89 -1.83
CA LYS A 53 5.46 8.54 -2.03
C LYS A 53 5.53 9.97 -1.51
N ARG A 54 5.31 10.92 -2.41
CA ARG A 54 5.36 12.35 -2.09
C ARG A 54 3.95 12.94 -1.99
N VAL A 55 3.63 13.49 -0.82
CA VAL A 55 2.36 14.16 -0.52
C VAL A 55 2.60 15.61 -0.08
N ALA A 56 1.65 16.49 -0.40
CA ALA A 56 1.79 17.91 -0.08
C ALA A 56 1.83 18.12 1.44
N TYR A 57 2.61 19.10 1.90
CA TYR A 57 2.87 19.37 3.32
C TYR A 57 2.97 20.88 3.59
N ASN A 58 2.21 21.71 2.87
CA ASN A 58 2.34 23.17 2.94
C ASN A 58 1.23 23.87 3.75
N THR A 59 0.11 23.22 4.02
CA THR A 59 -0.94 23.73 4.91
C THR A 59 -1.14 22.84 6.12
N ASN A 60 -1.68 23.39 7.22
CA ASN A 60 -2.00 22.62 8.42
C ASN A 60 -2.91 21.41 8.15
N GLU A 61 -3.84 21.52 7.20
CA GLU A 61 -4.72 20.41 6.82
C GLU A 61 -3.95 19.29 6.12
N GLN A 62 -3.07 19.65 5.19
CA GLN A 62 -2.23 18.69 4.48
C GLN A 62 -1.24 18.00 5.42
N GLN A 63 -0.65 18.75 6.35
CA GLN A 63 0.25 18.19 7.37
C GLN A 63 -0.49 17.14 8.21
N LYS A 64 -1.64 17.49 8.79
CA LYS A 64 -2.47 16.54 9.53
C LYS A 64 -2.86 15.31 8.71
N SER A 65 -3.11 15.48 7.42
CA SER A 65 -3.43 14.36 6.53
C SER A 65 -2.22 13.44 6.30
N ALA A 66 -1.04 14.01 6.02
CA ALA A 66 0.20 13.26 5.83
C ALA A 66 0.63 12.53 7.11
N ASP A 67 0.50 13.19 8.27
CA ASP A 67 0.86 12.64 9.57
C ASP A 67 0.00 11.42 9.90
N ARG A 68 -1.32 11.53 9.69
CA ARG A 68 -2.24 10.39 9.83
C ARG A 68 -1.91 9.24 8.91
N GLU A 69 -1.48 9.53 7.68
CA GLU A 69 -1.07 8.49 6.74
C GLU A 69 0.19 7.76 7.24
N VAL A 70 1.18 8.50 7.72
CA VAL A 70 2.39 7.95 8.34
C VAL A 70 2.06 7.12 9.58
N ASP A 71 1.20 7.63 10.47
CA ASP A 71 0.79 6.91 11.69
C ASP A 71 0.07 5.60 11.34
N ASN A 72 -0.81 5.61 10.34
CA ASN A 72 -1.49 4.40 9.88
C ASN A 72 -0.48 3.40 9.31
N LEU A 73 0.46 3.85 8.48
CA LEU A 73 1.54 3.01 7.94
C LEU A 73 2.38 2.35 9.04
N ILE A 74 2.73 3.09 10.08
CA ILE A 74 3.47 2.56 11.24
C ILE A 74 2.65 1.50 11.98
N ARG A 75 1.35 1.71 12.15
CA ARG A 75 0.47 0.80 12.90
C ARG A 75 0.21 -0.53 12.19
N VAL A 76 0.14 -0.54 10.87
CA VAL A 76 -0.28 -1.72 10.07
C VAL A 76 0.87 -2.63 9.65
N GLN A 77 2.06 -2.50 10.26
CA GLN A 77 3.24 -3.26 9.85
C GLN A 77 3.05 -4.77 10.05
N HIS A 78 3.16 -5.52 8.96
CA HIS A 78 3.03 -6.97 8.92
C HIS A 78 3.87 -7.55 7.78
N LYS A 79 4.25 -8.83 7.88
CA LYS A 79 5.15 -9.46 6.89
C LYS A 79 4.62 -9.47 5.45
N TYR A 80 3.29 -9.47 5.26
CA TYR A 80 2.60 -9.45 3.96
C TYR A 80 2.03 -8.07 3.59
N ILE A 81 2.47 -7.02 4.27
CA ILE A 81 2.11 -5.63 4.00
C ILE A 81 3.38 -4.91 3.56
N VAL A 82 3.28 -3.98 2.61
CA VAL A 82 4.43 -3.16 2.19
C VAL A 82 5.01 -2.44 3.40
N LYS A 83 6.27 -2.73 3.68
CA LYS A 83 7.01 -2.22 4.83
C LYS A 83 7.21 -0.71 4.70
N PHE A 84 6.86 -0.02 5.77
CA PHE A 84 7.22 1.37 5.97
C PHE A 84 8.65 1.45 6.50
N GLU A 85 9.49 2.23 5.85
CA GLU A 85 10.91 2.37 6.22
C GLU A 85 11.19 3.71 6.93
N GLY A 86 10.38 4.74 6.67
CA GLY A 86 10.50 6.02 7.33
C GLY A 86 9.82 7.14 6.55
N SER A 87 9.90 8.36 7.07
CA SER A 87 9.44 9.56 6.38
C SER A 87 10.31 10.77 6.69
N PHE A 88 10.30 11.75 5.79
CA PHE A 88 10.98 13.03 6.01
C PHE A 88 10.28 14.15 5.25
N VAL A 89 10.45 15.39 5.72
CA VAL A 89 9.93 16.59 5.07
C VAL A 89 11.06 17.29 4.34
N HIS A 90 10.83 17.66 3.08
CA HIS A 90 11.75 18.47 2.30
C HIS A 90 10.98 19.50 1.47
N ASN A 91 11.28 20.77 1.68
CA ASN A 91 10.51 21.91 1.17
C ASN A 91 9.03 21.83 1.61
N GLN A 92 8.10 21.79 0.67
CA GLN A 92 6.65 21.78 0.88
C GLN A 92 6.04 20.37 0.79
N TRP A 93 6.86 19.32 0.93
CA TRP A 93 6.45 17.94 0.69
C TRP A 93 6.91 17.01 1.81
N CYS A 94 6.03 16.07 2.17
CA CYS A 94 6.37 14.91 2.98
C CYS A 94 6.67 13.73 2.05
N TYR A 95 7.79 13.07 2.30
CA TYR A 95 8.26 11.90 1.58
C TYR A 95 8.11 10.70 2.50
N ILE A 96 7.26 9.77 2.10
CA ILE A 96 7.05 8.48 2.75
C ILE A 96 7.92 7.46 2.02
N VAL A 97 8.81 6.81 2.76
CA VAL A 97 9.78 5.82 2.28
C VAL A 97 9.24 4.42 2.59
N MET A 98 9.11 3.59 1.56
CA MET A 98 8.59 2.23 1.65
C MET A 98 9.54 1.24 0.97
N GLU A 99 9.43 -0.05 1.32
CA GLU A 99 10.19 -1.10 0.63
C GLU A 99 9.87 -1.13 -0.87
N TYR A 100 10.89 -1.38 -1.69
CA TYR A 100 10.72 -1.66 -3.10
C TYR A 100 10.48 -3.16 -3.32
N CYS A 101 9.37 -3.50 -3.97
CA CYS A 101 9.01 -4.88 -4.29
C CYS A 101 9.49 -5.22 -5.71
N GLU A 102 10.60 -5.95 -5.80
CA GLU A 102 11.30 -6.25 -7.06
C GLU A 102 10.48 -7.11 -8.04
N GLY A 103 9.54 -7.91 -7.54
CA GLY A 103 8.72 -8.81 -8.35
C GLY A 103 7.56 -8.14 -9.09
N GLY A 104 7.45 -6.81 -9.03
CA GLY A 104 6.36 -6.06 -9.67
C GLY A 104 5.04 -6.23 -8.94
N ASN A 105 3.92 -6.05 -9.65
CA ASN A 105 2.58 -6.19 -9.09
C ASN A 105 1.88 -7.49 -9.50
N LEU A 106 0.84 -7.84 -8.76
CA LEU A 106 0.07 -9.07 -8.95
C LEU A 106 -0.67 -9.08 -10.28
N ARG A 107 -1.06 -7.92 -10.84
CA ARG A 107 -1.63 -7.86 -12.19
C ARG A 107 -0.66 -8.44 -13.22
N GLN A 108 0.58 -7.96 -13.23
CA GLN A 108 1.63 -8.47 -14.12
C GLN A 108 1.89 -9.97 -13.88
N PHE A 109 1.83 -10.42 -12.62
CA PHE A 109 2.00 -11.82 -12.29
C PHE A 109 0.82 -12.69 -12.79
N ILE A 110 -0.43 -12.23 -12.66
CA ILE A 110 -1.62 -12.91 -13.19
C ILE A 110 -1.53 -13.03 -14.71
N ASP A 111 -1.09 -11.97 -15.40
CA ASP A 111 -0.92 -11.97 -16.86
C ASP A 111 0.11 -13.01 -17.33
N GLN A 112 1.12 -13.30 -16.53
CA GLN A 112 2.08 -14.37 -16.78
C GLN A 112 1.48 -15.75 -16.45
N LEU A 113 0.78 -15.86 -15.31
CA LEU A 113 0.16 -17.09 -14.86
C LEU A 113 -0.92 -17.60 -15.81
N ARG A 114 -1.61 -16.73 -16.56
CA ARG A 114 -2.71 -17.14 -17.46
C ARG A 114 -2.32 -18.20 -18.48
N TYR A 115 -1.04 -18.27 -18.87
CA TYR A 115 -0.49 -19.25 -19.80
C TYR A 115 -0.06 -20.56 -19.14
N LYS A 116 -0.16 -20.66 -17.80
CA LYS A 116 0.23 -21.84 -17.03
C LYS A 116 -0.93 -22.84 -16.90
N PRO A 117 -0.63 -24.14 -16.74
CA PRO A 117 -1.64 -25.15 -16.47
C PRO A 117 -2.48 -24.79 -15.23
N ILE A 118 -3.76 -25.15 -15.26
CA ILE A 118 -4.71 -24.87 -14.16
C ILE A 118 -4.19 -25.36 -12.80
N LYS A 119 -3.45 -26.47 -12.76
CA LYS A 119 -2.85 -27.00 -11.53
C LYS A 119 -1.83 -26.04 -10.92
N GLU A 120 -0.96 -25.45 -11.73
CA GLU A 120 0.05 -24.48 -11.28
C GLU A 120 -0.62 -23.19 -10.80
N ARG A 121 -1.61 -22.69 -11.55
CA ARG A 121 -2.40 -21.52 -11.16
C ARG A 121 -3.13 -21.70 -9.84
N LYS A 122 -3.74 -22.87 -9.60
CA LYS A 122 -4.38 -23.19 -8.32
C LYS A 122 -3.37 -23.21 -7.17
N ASN A 123 -2.22 -23.83 -7.36
CA ASN A 123 -1.18 -23.89 -6.32
C ASN A 123 -0.68 -22.48 -5.95
N GLN A 124 -0.42 -21.63 -6.95
CA GLN A 124 -0.03 -20.24 -6.72
C GLN A 124 -1.17 -19.43 -6.08
N GLY A 125 -2.40 -19.60 -6.57
CA GLY A 125 -3.59 -18.93 -6.06
C GLY A 125 -3.86 -19.21 -4.58
N ILE A 126 -3.69 -20.46 -4.12
CA ILE A 126 -3.85 -20.81 -2.69
C ILE A 126 -2.82 -20.07 -1.83
N ASN A 127 -1.55 -20.03 -2.27
CA ASN A 127 -0.50 -19.32 -1.55
C ASN A 127 -0.78 -17.82 -1.49
N ILE A 128 -1.15 -17.19 -2.60
CA ILE A 128 -1.46 -15.75 -2.67
C ILE A 128 -2.68 -15.43 -1.81
N LEU A 129 -3.76 -16.22 -1.93
CA LEU A 129 -4.97 -16.10 -1.10
C LEU A 129 -4.64 -16.12 0.39
N TYR A 130 -3.84 -17.10 0.82
CA TYR A 130 -3.44 -17.22 2.22
C TYR A 130 -2.72 -15.96 2.72
N GLN A 131 -1.74 -15.47 1.96
CA GLN A 131 -0.95 -14.32 2.37
C GLN A 131 -1.78 -13.02 2.39
N MET A 132 -2.64 -12.82 1.39
CA MET A 132 -3.59 -11.71 1.34
C MET A 132 -4.59 -11.76 2.50
N ALA A 133 -5.12 -12.96 2.81
CA ALA A 133 -6.03 -13.14 3.94
C ALA A 133 -5.36 -12.81 5.27
N CYS A 134 -4.09 -13.19 5.47
CA CYS A 134 -3.31 -12.80 6.65
C CYS A 134 -3.13 -11.28 6.75
N ALA A 135 -2.86 -10.59 5.63
CA ALA A 135 -2.76 -9.13 5.61
C ALA A 135 -4.10 -8.47 5.97
N LEU A 136 -5.21 -8.91 5.36
CA LEU A 136 -6.55 -8.40 5.66
C LEU A 136 -6.97 -8.66 7.10
N MET A 137 -6.71 -9.85 7.63
CA MET A 137 -6.97 -10.17 9.04
C MET A 137 -6.23 -9.19 9.97
N HIS A 138 -4.99 -8.84 9.64
CA HIS A 138 -4.24 -7.84 10.40
C HIS A 138 -4.89 -6.45 10.31
N PHE A 139 -5.25 -5.98 9.12
CA PHE A 139 -5.97 -4.70 8.96
C PHE A 139 -7.27 -4.66 9.75
N HIS A 140 -8.10 -5.68 9.60
CA HIS A 140 -9.41 -5.75 10.23
C HIS A 140 -9.28 -5.83 11.76
N SER A 141 -8.25 -6.50 12.28
CA SER A 141 -7.96 -6.51 13.74
C SER A 141 -7.63 -5.12 14.31
N LEU A 142 -7.18 -4.19 13.47
CA LEU A 142 -6.90 -2.80 13.81
C LEU A 142 -8.08 -1.86 13.52
N GLY A 143 -9.21 -2.39 13.04
CA GLY A 143 -10.39 -1.61 12.65
C GLY A 143 -10.18 -0.81 11.36
N ILE A 144 -9.30 -1.27 10.47
CA ILE A 144 -8.95 -0.60 9.20
C ILE A 144 -9.54 -1.39 8.04
N VAL A 145 -10.26 -0.71 7.14
CA VAL A 145 -10.71 -1.29 5.86
C VAL A 145 -9.79 -0.82 4.74
N HIS A 146 -9.33 -1.74 3.89
CA HIS A 146 -8.39 -1.44 2.81
C HIS A 146 -9.03 -0.58 1.71
N ARG A 147 -10.24 -0.95 1.27
CA ARG A 147 -11.11 -0.24 0.30
C ARG A 147 -10.65 -0.16 -1.16
N ASP A 148 -9.38 -0.38 -1.47
CA ASP A 148 -8.91 -0.43 -2.87
C ASP A 148 -8.03 -1.66 -3.14
N LEU A 149 -8.49 -2.83 -2.66
CA LEU A 149 -7.78 -4.08 -2.90
C LEU A 149 -7.95 -4.50 -4.36
N LYS A 150 -6.84 -4.51 -5.10
CA LYS A 150 -6.77 -4.90 -6.51
C LYS A 150 -5.37 -5.44 -6.85
N PRO A 151 -5.21 -6.21 -7.93
CA PRO A 151 -3.92 -6.79 -8.30
C PRO A 151 -2.81 -5.77 -8.55
N GLU A 152 -3.13 -4.54 -8.94
CA GLU A 152 -2.16 -3.46 -9.14
C GLU A 152 -1.58 -2.93 -7.81
N ASN A 153 -2.29 -3.14 -6.70
CA ASN A 153 -1.92 -2.70 -5.34
C ASN A 153 -1.33 -3.83 -4.48
N ILE A 154 -1.13 -5.01 -5.07
CA ILE A 154 -0.48 -6.14 -4.40
C ILE A 154 0.83 -6.39 -5.11
N PHE A 155 1.94 -6.31 -4.39
CA PHE A 155 3.27 -6.41 -4.95
C PHE A 155 3.93 -7.75 -4.60
N LEU A 156 4.99 -8.12 -5.30
CA LEU A 156 5.78 -9.31 -5.01
C LEU A 156 7.18 -8.91 -4.53
N ASP A 157 7.60 -9.44 -3.38
CA ASP A 157 8.97 -9.30 -2.91
C ASP A 157 9.94 -10.16 -3.74
N LYS A 158 11.25 -10.03 -3.47
CA LYS A 158 12.30 -10.79 -4.16
C LYS A 158 12.18 -12.32 -4.03
N ASN A 159 11.42 -12.82 -3.05
CA ASN A 159 11.19 -14.24 -2.81
C ASN A 159 9.84 -14.71 -3.39
N GLY A 160 9.08 -13.81 -4.04
CA GLY A 160 7.75 -14.10 -4.56
C GLY A 160 6.63 -14.09 -3.51
N ASN A 161 6.87 -13.58 -2.30
CA ASN A 161 5.79 -13.36 -1.34
C ASN A 161 5.03 -12.08 -1.69
N ILE A 162 3.74 -12.06 -1.40
CA ILE A 162 2.93 -10.86 -1.63
C ILE A 162 3.19 -9.80 -0.56
N LYS A 163 3.02 -8.55 -0.97
CA LYS A 163 3.05 -7.35 -0.15
C LYS A 163 1.84 -6.50 -0.52
N THR A 164 0.80 -6.52 0.30
CA THR A 164 -0.36 -5.64 0.12
C THR A 164 0.08 -4.19 0.36
N GLY A 165 -0.13 -3.32 -0.63
CA GLY A 165 0.26 -1.91 -0.58
C GLY A 165 -0.90 -0.97 -0.91
N ASP A 166 -0.54 0.30 -1.07
CA ASP A 166 -1.43 1.42 -1.42
C ASP A 166 -2.56 1.73 -0.43
N PHE A 167 -2.15 2.39 0.67
CA PHE A 167 -3.04 2.80 1.77
C PHE A 167 -3.64 4.20 1.58
N GLY A 168 -3.52 4.80 0.39
CA GLY A 168 -4.01 6.16 0.14
C GLY A 168 -5.54 6.30 0.32
N LEU A 169 -6.24 5.16 0.33
CA LEU A 169 -7.68 5.08 0.56
C LEU A 169 -8.03 4.26 1.81
N SER A 170 -7.10 3.83 2.65
CA SER A 170 -7.47 3.12 3.88
C SER A 170 -8.10 4.07 4.89
N LYS A 171 -9.13 3.62 5.63
CA LYS A 171 -9.79 4.42 6.68
C LYS A 171 -10.05 3.58 7.92
N ASN A 172 -9.87 4.19 9.09
CA ASN A 172 -10.31 3.64 10.37
C ASN A 172 -11.83 3.68 10.44
N LEU A 173 -12.42 2.63 10.99
CA LEU A 173 -13.85 2.53 11.31
C LEU A 173 -14.23 3.26 12.62
N GLU A 174 -13.44 4.23 13.09
CA GLU A 174 -13.64 4.86 14.40
C GLU A 174 -15.08 5.42 14.54
N ASN A 175 -15.87 4.74 15.38
CA ASN A 175 -17.27 4.99 15.71
C ASN A 175 -18.30 4.79 14.57
N GLN A 176 -17.93 4.15 13.46
CA GLN A 176 -18.86 3.84 12.35
C GLN A 176 -18.69 2.38 11.92
N SER A 177 -19.79 1.67 11.68
CA SER A 177 -19.73 0.29 11.19
C SER A 177 -19.24 0.18 9.74
N ASN A 178 -19.32 1.28 8.97
CA ASN A 178 -19.03 1.33 7.54
C ASN A 178 -18.29 2.63 7.19
N VAL A 179 -17.63 2.64 6.03
CA VAL A 179 -16.92 3.78 5.46
C VAL A 179 -17.47 4.12 4.08
N SER A 180 -17.30 5.36 3.63
CA SER A 180 -17.73 5.80 2.30
C SER A 180 -17.05 4.99 1.19
N ARG A 181 -17.78 4.74 0.09
CA ARG A 181 -17.24 4.13 -1.14
C ARG A 181 -15.99 4.86 -1.63
N ALA A 182 -14.98 4.10 -2.03
CA ALA A 182 -13.75 4.57 -2.67
C ALA A 182 -13.07 3.39 -3.38
N GLY A 183 -12.08 3.67 -4.23
CA GLY A 183 -11.31 2.64 -4.92
C GLY A 183 -11.88 2.27 -6.30
N THR A 184 -11.44 1.14 -6.83
CA THR A 184 -11.66 0.71 -8.22
C THR A 184 -12.96 -0.08 -8.36
N ASP A 185 -13.85 0.35 -9.26
CA ASP A 185 -15.21 -0.18 -9.40
C ASP A 185 -15.25 -1.71 -9.66
N THR A 186 -14.32 -2.26 -10.45
CA THR A 186 -14.34 -3.68 -10.86
C THR A 186 -14.21 -4.68 -9.71
N TYR A 187 -13.54 -4.30 -8.61
CA TYR A 187 -13.32 -5.20 -7.45
C TYR A 187 -14.26 -4.89 -6.29
N GLN A 188 -15.19 -3.94 -6.47
CA GLN A 188 -16.14 -3.56 -5.43
C GLN A 188 -17.33 -4.54 -5.40
N PRO A 189 -17.89 -4.79 -4.21
CA PRO A 189 -19.11 -5.57 -4.06
C PRO A 189 -20.36 -4.74 -4.38
N ALA A 190 -21.48 -5.41 -4.63
CA ALA A 190 -22.74 -4.77 -4.99
C ALA A 190 -23.21 -3.72 -3.96
N GLU A 191 -23.04 -3.97 -2.65
CA GLU A 191 -23.43 -3.01 -1.62
C GLU A 191 -22.62 -1.71 -1.67
N ALA A 192 -21.39 -1.74 -2.17
CA ALA A 192 -20.60 -0.52 -2.37
C ALA A 192 -21.26 0.36 -3.43
N HIS A 193 -21.72 -0.21 -4.54
CA HIS A 193 -22.40 0.53 -5.60
C HIS A 193 -23.81 0.99 -5.19
N LEU A 194 -24.57 0.12 -4.53
CA LEU A 194 -25.97 0.38 -4.18
C LEU A 194 -26.12 1.30 -2.97
N LEU A 195 -25.26 1.15 -1.97
CA LEU A 195 -25.39 1.85 -0.69
C LEU A 195 -24.32 2.93 -0.48
N GLY A 196 -23.32 3.01 -1.36
CA GLY A 196 -22.19 3.94 -1.22
C GLY A 196 -21.31 3.66 0.00
N ARG A 197 -21.33 2.42 0.52
CA ARG A 197 -20.69 2.03 1.78
C ARG A 197 -19.81 0.79 1.60
N MET A 198 -18.69 0.77 2.29
CA MET A 198 -17.76 -0.36 2.34
C MET A 198 -17.50 -0.77 3.79
N THR A 199 -17.18 -2.04 3.98
CA THR A 199 -16.83 -2.65 5.27
C THR A 199 -15.65 -3.60 5.07
N GLU A 200 -15.19 -4.22 6.15
CA GLU A 200 -14.25 -5.34 6.11
C GLU A 200 -14.68 -6.44 5.12
N LYS A 201 -16.00 -6.69 4.99
CA LYS A 201 -16.55 -7.68 4.05
C LYS A 201 -16.36 -7.29 2.60
N SER A 202 -16.26 -6.00 2.31
CA SER A 202 -15.95 -5.51 0.97
C SER A 202 -14.53 -5.87 0.55
N ASP A 203 -13.57 -5.91 1.49
CA ASP A 203 -12.21 -6.40 1.20
C ASP A 203 -12.21 -7.93 0.95
N ILE A 204 -13.06 -8.68 1.66
CA ILE A 204 -13.21 -10.14 1.45
C ILE A 204 -13.82 -10.44 0.08
N TRP A 205 -14.75 -9.61 -0.41
CA TRP A 205 -15.25 -9.71 -1.77
C TRP A 205 -14.14 -9.53 -2.80
N ALA A 206 -13.36 -8.44 -2.68
CA ALA A 206 -12.24 -8.16 -3.58
C ALA A 206 -11.21 -9.31 -3.58
N LEU A 207 -10.90 -9.87 -2.41
CA LEU A 207 -10.05 -11.06 -2.28
C LEU A 207 -10.60 -12.25 -3.10
N GLY A 208 -11.91 -12.48 -3.05
CA GLY A 208 -12.59 -13.50 -3.83
C GLY A 208 -12.45 -13.27 -5.34
N VAL A 209 -12.74 -12.05 -5.81
CA VAL A 209 -12.61 -11.66 -7.22
C VAL A 209 -11.18 -11.92 -7.72
N ILE A 210 -10.17 -11.42 -7.00
CA ILE A 210 -8.75 -11.59 -7.36
C ILE A 210 -8.35 -13.07 -7.39
N THR A 211 -8.80 -13.85 -6.41
CA THR A 211 -8.51 -15.30 -6.37
C THR A 211 -9.14 -16.02 -7.56
N THR A 212 -10.37 -15.66 -7.92
CA THR A 212 -11.02 -16.20 -9.12
C THR A 212 -10.22 -15.86 -10.37
N GLU A 213 -9.76 -14.62 -10.55
CA GLU A 213 -8.93 -14.24 -11.69
C GLU A 213 -7.63 -15.03 -11.78
N ILE A 214 -6.94 -15.27 -10.65
CA ILE A 214 -5.72 -16.09 -10.63
C ILE A 214 -6.02 -17.51 -11.14
N ILE A 215 -7.10 -18.11 -10.64
CA ILE A 215 -7.47 -19.50 -10.97
C ILE A 215 -7.99 -19.62 -12.41
N THR A 216 -8.82 -18.70 -12.87
CA THR A 216 -9.45 -18.75 -14.20
C THR A 216 -8.55 -18.19 -15.29
N GLY A 217 -7.59 -17.31 -14.94
CA GLY A 217 -6.67 -16.65 -15.87
C GLY A 217 -7.34 -15.58 -16.73
N ASN A 218 -8.59 -15.24 -16.40
CA ASN A 218 -9.38 -14.23 -17.09
C ASN A 218 -9.63 -13.08 -16.13
N SER A 219 -9.33 -11.86 -16.54
CA SER A 219 -9.79 -10.65 -15.86
C SER A 219 -11.32 -10.56 -15.95
N GLN A 220 -11.98 -10.10 -14.89
CA GLN A 220 -13.44 -9.87 -14.89
C GLN A 220 -13.80 -8.55 -15.57
#